data_AF-D3Z2F6-F1
#
_entry.id   AF-D3Z2F6-F1
#
_cell.length_a   1.000
_cell.length_b   1.000
_cell.length_c   1.000
_cell.angle_alpha   90.00
_cell.angle_beta   90.00
_cell.angle_gamma   90.00
#
_symmetry.space_group_name_H-M   'P 1'
#
loop_
_entity.id
_entity.type
_entity.pdbx_description
1 polymer ?
#
loop_
_entity_poly.entity_id
_entity_poly.type
_entity_poly.pdbx_seq_one_letter_code
_entity_poly.pdbx_strand_id
1 'polypeptide(L)'
;MKVDKDRQMVVLEDELQNISPEELKLELPERQPRFVVYSYKYVHDDGRVSYPLCFIFSSPVGCKPEQQMMYAGSKNRLVQTAELTK
;
A
#
# COMPACT_ATOMS: atom_id res chain seq x y z
N MET A 1 5.74 -0.83 -0.98
CA MET A 1 6.35 0.19 -1.88
C MET A 1 6.63 1.47 -1.10
N LYS A 2 7.73 2.15 -1.43
CA LYS A 2 8.14 3.42 -0.81
C LYS A 2 8.45 4.49 -1.84
N VAL A 3 8.33 5.76 -1.46
CA VAL A 3 8.83 6.90 -2.23
C VAL A 3 10.29 7.15 -1.84
N ASP A 4 11.21 7.00 -2.79
CA ASP A 4 12.61 7.37 -2.67
C ASP A 4 12.75 8.87 -2.94
N LYS A 5 13.16 9.64 -1.93
CA LYS A 5 13.28 11.10 -2.01
C LYS A 5 14.43 11.53 -2.93
N ASP A 6 15.55 10.82 -2.87
CA ASP A 6 16.76 11.20 -3.61
C ASP A 6 16.60 10.89 -5.10
N ARG A 7 15.92 9.78 -5.40
CA ARG A 7 15.66 9.36 -6.79
C ARG A 7 14.35 9.93 -7.34
N GLN A 8 13.52 10.55 -6.51
CA GLN A 8 12.18 11.04 -6.86
C GLN A 8 11.29 9.99 -7.55
N MET A 9 11.35 8.74 -7.07
CA MET A 9 10.64 7.61 -7.67
C MET A 9 9.94 6.75 -6.62
N VAL A 10 8.83 6.12 -7.01
CA VAL A 10 8.24 5.03 -6.22
C VAL A 10 9.02 3.76 -6.54
N VAL A 11 9.51 3.09 -5.51
CA VAL A 11 10.26 1.84 -5.63
C VAL A 11 9.54 0.72 -4.89
N LEU A 12 9.63 -0.50 -5.42
CA LEU A 12 9.28 -1.69 -4.67
C LEU A 12 10.25 -1.80 -3.49
N GLU A 13 9.70 -2.05 -2.31
CA GLU A 13 10.49 -2.21 -1.09
C GLU A 13 10.53 -3.69 -0.76
N ASP A 14 9.37 -4.23 -0.39
CA ASP A 14 9.19 -5.65 -0.10
C ASP A 14 8.04 -6.24 -0.90
N GLU A 15 8.13 -7.54 -1.16
CA GLU A 15 7.07 -8.38 -1.72
C GLU A 15 6.79 -9.53 -0.75
N LEU A 16 5.57 -9.57 -0.22
CA LEU A 16 5.16 -10.53 0.80
C LEU A 16 4.11 -11.47 0.21
N GLN A 17 4.24 -12.76 0.51
CA GLN A 17 3.32 -13.80 0.02
C GLN A 17 2.66 -14.50 1.20
N ASN A 18 1.39 -14.89 1.01
CA ASN A 18 0.60 -15.64 2.00
C ASN A 18 0.50 -14.98 3.38
N ILE A 19 0.39 -13.64 3.40
CA ILE A 19 0.32 -12.84 4.62
C ILE A 19 -1.13 -12.44 4.94
N SER A 20 -1.51 -12.55 6.21
CA SER A 20 -2.79 -12.04 6.72
C SER A 20 -2.78 -10.51 6.87
N PRO A 21 -3.95 -9.85 6.92
CA PRO A 21 -4.02 -8.41 7.19
C PRO A 21 -3.36 -8.00 8.52
N GLU A 22 -3.43 -8.86 9.53
CA GLU A 22 -2.85 -8.64 10.85
C GLU A 22 -1.32 -8.68 10.81
N GLU A 23 -0.75 -9.69 10.14
CA GLU A 23 0.70 -9.78 9.93
C GLU A 23 1.21 -8.64 9.05
N LEU A 24 0.46 -8.25 8.01
CA LEU A 24 0.81 -7.11 7.16
C LEU A 24 0.95 -5.82 7.99
N LYS A 25 0.10 -5.62 8.99
CA LYS A 25 0.20 -4.46 9.89
C LYS A 25 1.50 -4.44 10.68
N LEU A 26 2.02 -5.62 11.08
CA LEU A 26 3.26 -5.74 11.85
C LEU A 26 4.51 -5.47 11.00
N GLU A 27 4.45 -5.81 9.71
CA GLU A 27 5.53 -5.52 8.76
C GLU A 27 5.60 -4.03 8.37
N LEU A 28 4.50 -3.28 8.56
CA LEU A 28 4.46 -1.87 8.19
C LEU A 28 5.17 -0.97 9.22
N PRO A 29 5.96 0.02 8.77
CA PRO A 29 6.67 0.92 9.68
C PRO A 29 5.72 1.86 10.44
N GLU A 30 5.92 2.01 11.75
CA GLU A 30 5.06 2.81 12.63
C GLU A 30 5.22 4.34 12.47
N ARG A 31 6.30 4.80 11.84
CA ARG A 31 6.67 6.23 11.77
C ARG A 31 6.89 6.75 10.35
N GLN A 32 6.66 5.93 9.33
CA GLN A 32 6.84 6.33 7.95
C GLN A 32 5.65 5.89 7.10
N PRO A 33 5.24 6.69 6.10
CA PRO A 33 4.17 6.28 5.22
C PRO A 33 4.65 5.19 4.26
N ARG A 34 3.72 4.33 3.82
CA ARG A 34 3.94 3.26 2.84
C ARG A 34 2.73 3.06 1.95
N PHE A 35 3.00 2.69 0.70
CA PHE A 35 1.99 2.20 -0.23
C PHE A 35 2.04 0.68 -0.30
N VAL A 36 0.88 0.06 -0.18
CA VAL A 36 0.70 -1.39 -0.25
C VAL A 36 -0.37 -1.71 -1.28
N VAL A 37 -0.11 -2.70 -2.11
CA VAL A 37 -1.12 -3.36 -2.93
C VAL A 37 -1.34 -4.72 -2.30
N TYR A 38 -2.55 -4.97 -1.83
CA TYR A 38 -2.88 -6.18 -1.08
C TYR A 38 -4.00 -6.94 -1.77
N SER A 39 -3.77 -8.22 -2.05
CA SER A 39 -4.79 -9.11 -2.60
C SER A 39 -5.58 -9.73 -1.45
N TYR A 40 -6.78 -9.22 -1.19
CA TYR A 40 -7.58 -9.68 -0.06
C TYR A 40 -8.44 -10.88 -0.45
N LYS A 41 -8.35 -11.98 0.30
CA LYS A 41 -9.24 -13.12 0.10
C LYS A 41 -10.64 -12.79 0.63
N TYR A 42 -11.59 -12.60 -0.28
CA TYR A 42 -12.99 -12.35 0.05
C TYR A 42 -13.84 -13.59 -0.23
N VAL A 43 -14.48 -14.13 0.80
CA VAL A 43 -15.44 -15.23 0.66
C VAL A 43 -16.84 -14.61 0.61
N HIS A 44 -17.52 -14.76 -0.52
CA HIS A 44 -18.88 -14.30 -0.72
C HIS A 44 -19.87 -15.23 0.02
N ASP A 45 -21.05 -14.69 0.34
CA ASP A 45 -22.10 -15.42 1.07
C ASP A 45 -22.59 -16.69 0.34
N ASP A 46 -22.42 -16.74 -0.99
CA ASP A 46 -22.75 -17.88 -1.84
C ASP A 46 -21.63 -18.93 -1.96
N GLY A 47 -20.54 -18.76 -1.21
CA GLY A 47 -19.39 -19.66 -1.17
C GLY A 47 -18.32 -19.39 -2.25
N ARG A 48 -18.53 -18.43 -3.16
CA ARG A 48 -17.47 -18.02 -4.10
C ARG A 48 -16.34 -17.32 -3.37
N VAL A 49 -15.11 -17.48 -3.87
CA VAL A 49 -13.94 -16.75 -3.37
C VAL A 49 -13.44 -15.81 -4.45
N SER A 50 -13.27 -14.54 -4.11
CA SER A 50 -12.62 -13.54 -4.95
C SER A 50 -11.37 -12.98 -4.27
N TYR A 51 -10.50 -12.40 -5.07
CA TYR A 51 -9.24 -11.80 -4.63
C TYR A 51 -9.15 -10.35 -5.13
N PRO A 52 -9.99 -9.43 -4.64
CA PRO A 52 -9.88 -8.02 -5.00
C PRO A 52 -8.51 -7.46 -4.61
N LEU A 53 -7.92 -6.67 -5.51
CA LEU A 53 -6.72 -5.89 -5.23
C LEU A 53 -7.12 -4.60 -4.52
N CYS A 54 -6.60 -4.43 -3.31
CA CYS A 54 -6.79 -3.25 -2.48
C CYS A 54 -5.53 -2.40 -2.48
N PHE A 55 -5.66 -1.14 -2.86
CA PHE A 55 -4.60 -0.15 -2.65
C PHE A 55 -4.73 0.46 -1.26
N ILE A 56 -3.73 0.23 -0.40
CA ILE A 56 -3.69 0.72 0.97
C ILE A 56 -2.59 1.77 1.07
N PHE A 57 -2.98 2.97 1.50
CA PHE A 57 -2.05 4.03 1.88
C PHE A 57 -1.95 4.07 3.41
N SER A 58 -0.86 3.55 3.95
CA SER A 58 -0.55 3.64 5.39
C SER A 58 0.20 4.94 5.66
N SER A 59 -0.35 5.79 6.54
CA SER A 59 0.26 7.06 6.97
C SER A 59 0.07 7.26 8.47
N PRO A 60 0.91 6.65 9.32
CA PRO A 60 0.79 6.78 10.76
C PRO A 60 1.03 8.22 11.24
N VAL A 61 0.49 8.56 12.42
CA VAL A 61 0.49 9.93 12.96
C VAL A 61 1.88 10.52 13.23
N GLY A 62 2.91 9.67 13.38
CA GLY A 62 4.30 10.09 13.64
C GLY A 62 5.12 10.46 12.41
N CYS A 63 4.52 10.49 11.22
CA CYS A 63 5.25 10.77 9.98
C CYS A 63 5.66 12.24 9.88
N LYS A 64 6.82 12.52 9.27
CA LYS A 64 7.24 13.88 8.94
C LYS A 64 6.26 14.49 7.90
N PRO A 65 5.80 15.74 8.07
CA PRO A 65 4.89 16.39 7.12
C PRO A 65 5.39 16.38 5.67
N GLU A 66 6.70 16.58 5.47
CA GLU A 66 7.34 16.51 4.15
C GLU A 66 7.13 15.14 3.48
N GLN A 67 7.30 14.05 4.24
CA GLN A 67 7.08 12.71 3.73
C GLN A 67 5.60 12.46 3.43
N GLN A 68 4.68 12.91 4.28
CA GLN A 68 3.25 12.80 4.01
C GLN A 68 2.86 13.51 2.71
N MET A 69 3.37 14.72 2.47
CA MET A 69 3.12 15.45 1.22
C MET A 69 3.67 14.72 -0.01
N MET A 70 4.91 14.20 0.05
CA MET A 70 5.51 13.44 -1.06
C MET A 70 4.68 12.20 -1.42
N TYR A 71 4.21 11.46 -0.42
CA TYR A 71 3.35 10.30 -0.65
C TYR A 71 1.98 10.74 -1.17
N ALA A 72 1.32 11.71 -0.53
CA ALA A 72 0.01 12.20 -0.98
C ALA A 72 0.01 12.66 -2.44
N GLY A 73 1.05 13.40 -2.86
CA GLY A 73 1.21 13.84 -4.25
C GLY A 73 1.47 12.70 -5.24
N SER A 74 2.12 11.62 -4.80
CA SER A 74 2.45 10.46 -5.64
C SER A 74 1.30 9.44 -5.73
N LYS A 75 0.35 9.46 -4.79
CA LYS A 75 -0.73 8.47 -4.64
C LYS A 75 -1.55 8.28 -5.92
N ASN A 76 -2.07 9.37 -6.48
CA ASN A 76 -3.00 9.28 -7.62
C ASN A 76 -2.32 8.75 -8.87
N ARG A 77 -1.07 9.19 -9.12
CA ARG A 77 -0.26 8.71 -10.24
C ARG A 77 0.05 7.22 -10.11
N LEU A 78 0.35 6.76 -8.90
CA LEU A 78 0.61 5.34 -8.64
C LEU A 78 -0.65 4.49 -8.90
N VAL A 79 -1.82 4.92 -8.40
CA VAL A 79 -3.10 4.22 -8.63
C VAL A 79 -3.42 4.10 -10.12
N GLN A 80 -3.24 5.18 -10.89
CA GLN A 80 -3.45 5.18 -12.34
C GLN A 80 -2.46 4.26 -13.07
N THR A 81 -1.18 4.32 -12.69
CA THR A 81 -0.11 3.55 -13.36
C THR A 81 -0.22 2.06 -13.07
N ALA A 82 -0.65 1.70 -11.86
CA ALA A 82 -0.84 0.32 -11.45
C ALA A 82 -2.23 -0.24 -11.86
N GLU A 83 -3.03 0.52 -12.60
CA GLU A 83 -4.38 0.16 -13.04
C GLU A 83 -5.28 -0.36 -11.89
N LEU A 84 -5.05 0.16 -10.67
CA LEU A 84 -5.77 -0.26 -9.47
C LEU A 84 -7.21 0.29 -9.40
N THR A 85 -7.60 1.09 -10.38
CA THR A 85 -8.99 1.49 -10.63
C THR A 85 -9.63 0.53 -11.62
N LYS A 86 -10.41 -0.43 -11.10
CA LYS A 86 -11.46 -1.12 -11.84
C LYS A 86 -12.60 -1.49 -10.91
#